data_AF-A0A8T4IYC1-F1
#
_entry.id   AF-A0A8T4IYC1-F1
#
_cell.length_a   1.000
_cell.length_b   1.000
_cell.length_c   1.000
_cell.angle_alpha   90.00
_cell.angle_beta   90.00
_cell.angle_gamma   90.00
#
_symmetry.space_group_name_H-M   'P 1'
#
loop_
_entity.id
_entity.type
_entity.pdbx_description
1 polymer ?
#
loop_
_entity_poly.entity_id
_entity_poly.type
_entity_poly.pdbx_seq_one_letter_code
_entity_poly.pdbx_strand_id
1 'polypeptide(L)'
;LLLARQRHEGPVLLPGEEELAGLPQDRGAVVLEAITRRPSASSVRAPRLPRLLAFKELFSARLRYSLLAMTAVLLTLASLNWVMSGETVLHAAYVTLLDFFAINEPKTDEPADEQVLQLLAGLAGLMMLPLLLAVVLESYGAFRKATYLPDPPRGLSGHVVLLGLGKVGTRVLDRLLELGIPVVCIERDHEARGIAKARAKRVPTLIADVTEDGVLEAAKIKRSRALLALTSNDGINLEASLSARQIKPGLRVVMRLFDDDFAATVYRTLRDTYPSSQTRSRSVSALAAPAFGGAMMGRQVLGAIPVGRRVLVFAVVDVGGNPMLEGRTVAEAFEPGAWRVVALDVATEDERREDLTSFSSTGEGELEWRLHPGQVLNPGDRVVVAATRRGLGALLSAGAGTTRSPIPGTGEHRVSDAVSGRRTDTR
;
A
#
# COMPACT_ATOMS: atom_id res chain seq x y z
N LEU A 1 -50.64 5.09 9.83
CA LEU A 1 -50.39 4.66 11.22
C LEU A 1 -48.89 4.50 11.43
N LEU A 2 -48.28 5.56 11.96
CA LEU A 2 -46.90 5.62 12.41
C LEU A 2 -46.77 4.81 13.70
N LEU A 3 -45.87 3.83 13.71
CA LEU A 3 -45.26 3.34 14.94
C LEU A 3 -43.76 3.26 14.70
N ALA A 4 -43.11 4.40 14.93
CA ALA A 4 -41.70 4.47 15.23
C ALA A 4 -41.46 3.67 16.53
N ARG A 5 -41.10 2.39 16.40
CA ARG A 5 -40.48 1.65 17.51
C ARG A 5 -38.99 1.97 17.51
N GLN A 6 -38.66 2.97 18.31
CA GLN A 6 -37.29 3.29 18.73
C GLN A 6 -36.64 2.09 19.45
N ARG A 7 -35.48 1.63 18.96
CA ARG A 7 -34.17 1.50 19.66
C ARG A 7 -33.35 0.32 19.09
N HIS A 8 -32.17 0.66 18.56
CA HIS A 8 -31.07 -0.22 18.10
C HIS A 8 -31.08 -0.74 16.64
N GLU A 9 -31.07 0.15 15.65
CA GLU A 9 -30.60 -0.19 14.28
C GLU A 9 -29.05 -0.19 14.18
N GLY A 10 -28.41 -0.93 15.09
CA GLY A 10 -26.99 -1.24 15.01
C GLY A 10 -26.80 -2.71 14.67
N PRO A 11 -25.68 -3.11 14.05
CA PRO A 11 -25.39 -4.52 13.91
C PRO A 11 -25.33 -5.17 15.30
N VAL A 12 -26.02 -6.29 15.45
CA VAL A 12 -25.88 -7.18 16.61
C VAL A 12 -24.52 -7.87 16.48
N LEU A 13 -23.67 -7.72 17.50
CA LEU A 13 -22.36 -8.37 17.54
C LEU A 13 -22.49 -9.65 18.34
N LEU A 14 -21.87 -10.74 17.89
CA LEU A 14 -21.85 -12.02 18.60
C LEU A 14 -23.24 -12.49 19.07
N PRO A 15 -24.24 -12.60 18.18
CA PRO A 15 -25.58 -13.04 18.56
C PRO A 15 -25.55 -14.48 19.11
N GLY A 16 -26.48 -14.76 20.03
CA GLY A 16 -26.69 -16.11 20.56
C GLY A 16 -27.29 -17.07 19.52
N GLU A 17 -27.25 -18.39 19.77
CA GLU A 17 -27.83 -19.37 18.84
C GLU A 17 -29.35 -19.22 18.70
N GLU A 18 -30.07 -18.94 19.79
CA GLU A 18 -31.51 -18.66 19.76
C GLU A 18 -31.85 -17.38 18.98
N GLU A 19 -31.04 -16.33 19.15
CA GLU A 19 -31.17 -15.10 18.35
C GLU A 19 -30.89 -15.37 16.87
N LEU A 20 -29.96 -16.29 16.56
CA LEU A 20 -29.66 -16.71 15.19
C LEU A 20 -30.82 -17.47 14.53
N ALA A 21 -31.51 -18.34 15.29
CA ALA A 21 -32.62 -19.16 14.80
C ALA A 21 -33.87 -18.34 14.42
N GLY A 22 -34.09 -17.20 15.07
CA GLY A 22 -35.25 -16.33 14.82
C GLY A 22 -35.06 -15.27 13.72
N LEU A 23 -33.91 -15.23 13.04
CA LEU A 23 -33.59 -14.12 12.14
C LEU A 23 -34.12 -14.30 10.71
N PRO A 24 -34.63 -13.22 10.06
CA PRO A 24 -35.12 -13.25 8.68
C PRO A 24 -34.05 -13.70 7.66
N GLN A 25 -34.48 -14.38 6.59
CA GLN A 25 -33.58 -14.89 5.55
C GLN A 25 -32.91 -13.79 4.68
N ASP A 26 -33.47 -12.57 4.61
CA ASP A 26 -32.96 -11.50 3.72
C ASP A 26 -31.82 -10.62 4.31
N ARG A 27 -31.31 -10.99 5.48
CA ARG A 27 -30.37 -10.16 6.24
C ARG A 27 -28.97 -10.07 5.62
N GLY A 28 -28.35 -8.90 5.76
CA GLY A 28 -26.91 -8.75 5.59
C GLY A 28 -26.14 -9.35 6.77
N ALA A 29 -25.31 -10.37 6.52
CA ALA A 29 -24.43 -10.97 7.53
C ALA A 29 -22.96 -10.56 7.30
N VAL A 30 -22.24 -10.27 8.38
CA VAL A 30 -20.78 -10.20 8.37
C VAL A 30 -20.29 -11.46 9.07
N VAL A 31 -19.71 -12.37 8.29
CA VAL A 31 -19.16 -13.64 8.79
C VAL A 31 -17.65 -13.49 8.94
N LEU A 32 -17.12 -14.00 10.04
CA LEU A 32 -15.69 -14.12 10.25
C LEU A 32 -15.26 -15.47 9.67
N GLU A 33 -14.40 -15.43 8.67
CA GLU A 33 -13.82 -16.63 8.07
C GLU A 33 -12.30 -16.62 8.32
N ALA A 34 -11.77 -17.73 8.83
CA ALA A 34 -10.35 -17.92 8.99
C ALA A 34 -9.72 -18.20 7.62
N ILE A 35 -8.96 -17.24 7.07
CA ILE A 35 -8.28 -17.40 5.79
C ILE A 35 -6.83 -17.80 6.06
N THR A 36 -6.52 -19.10 5.94
CA THR A 36 -5.14 -19.59 5.90
C THR A 36 -4.55 -19.34 4.50
N ARG A 37 -3.80 -18.25 4.35
CA ARG A 37 -3.04 -18.03 3.11
C ARG A 37 -1.86 -19.01 3.07
N ARG A 38 -1.93 -20.02 2.22
CA ARG A 38 -0.70 -20.62 1.68
C ARG A 38 0.03 -19.53 0.90
N PRO A 39 1.32 -19.27 1.16
CA PRO A 39 2.09 -18.35 0.36
C PRO A 39 2.18 -18.93 -1.05
N SER A 40 1.29 -18.48 -1.93
CA SER A 40 1.47 -18.69 -3.37
C SER A 40 2.67 -17.85 -3.75
N ALA A 41 3.78 -18.52 -4.03
CA ALA A 41 4.94 -17.93 -4.68
C ALA A 41 4.52 -17.46 -6.08
N SER A 42 3.89 -16.29 -6.16
CA SER A 42 3.74 -15.58 -7.42
C SER A 42 5.12 -15.06 -7.79
N SER A 43 5.87 -15.92 -8.47
CA SER A 43 7.03 -15.52 -9.25
C SER A 43 6.56 -14.43 -10.22
N VAL A 44 6.84 -13.18 -9.88
CA VAL A 44 6.82 -12.09 -10.84
C VAL A 44 7.90 -12.44 -11.84
N ARG A 45 7.51 -13.06 -12.95
CA ARG A 45 8.41 -13.33 -14.08
C ARG A 45 9.10 -12.01 -14.41
N ALA A 46 10.42 -12.00 -14.23
CA ALA A 46 11.26 -10.92 -14.71
C ALA A 46 10.93 -10.65 -16.19
N PRO A 47 10.91 -9.38 -16.63
CA PRO A 47 10.78 -9.09 -18.05
C PRO A 47 11.94 -9.79 -18.77
N ARG A 48 11.62 -10.64 -19.74
CA ARG A 48 12.61 -11.28 -20.61
C ARG A 48 13.41 -10.16 -21.29
N LEU A 49 14.75 -10.25 -21.27
CA LEU A 49 15.60 -9.40 -22.09
C LEU A 49 15.06 -9.42 -23.54
N PRO A 50 14.98 -8.26 -24.22
CA PRO A 50 14.55 -8.25 -25.60
C PRO A 50 15.52 -9.08 -26.43
N ARG A 51 14.97 -10.00 -27.23
CA ARG A 51 15.72 -10.75 -28.25
C ARG A 51 16.43 -9.76 -29.17
N LEU A 52 17.68 -10.05 -29.51
CA LEU A 52 18.58 -9.38 -30.48
C LEU A 52 18.05 -9.41 -31.94
N LEU A 53 16.75 -9.21 -32.15
CA LEU A 53 16.09 -9.31 -33.45
C LEU A 53 15.20 -8.10 -33.69
N ALA A 54 15.83 -7.01 -34.14
CA ALA A 54 15.18 -5.99 -34.95
C ALA A 54 16.19 -5.11 -35.73
N PHE A 55 17.25 -5.69 -36.32
CA PHE A 55 18.14 -4.91 -37.21
C PHE A 55 17.43 -4.36 -38.46
N LYS A 56 16.24 -4.91 -38.82
CA LYS A 56 15.42 -4.39 -39.92
C LYS A 56 14.71 -3.06 -39.60
N GLU A 57 14.48 -2.71 -38.33
CA GLU A 57 13.85 -1.42 -37.98
C GLU A 57 14.84 -0.26 -37.85
N LEU A 58 16.14 -0.55 -37.73
CA LEU A 58 17.18 0.48 -37.73
C LEU A 58 17.31 1.18 -39.10
N PHE A 59 16.97 0.51 -40.21
CA PHE A 59 17.06 1.08 -41.56
C PHE A 59 15.74 1.68 -42.03
N SER A 60 15.28 2.72 -41.35
CA SER A 60 14.15 3.54 -41.83
C SER A 60 14.47 4.16 -43.21
N ALA A 61 13.45 4.42 -44.02
CA ALA A 61 13.62 5.08 -45.33
C ALA A 61 14.38 6.41 -45.19
N ARG A 62 14.15 7.15 -44.10
CA ARG A 62 14.83 8.41 -43.78
C ARG A 62 16.33 8.22 -43.60
N LEU A 63 16.75 7.18 -42.87
CA LEU A 63 18.17 6.88 -42.65
C LEU A 63 18.88 6.53 -43.97
N ARG A 64 18.21 5.82 -44.89
CA ARG A 64 18.76 5.49 -46.21
C ARG A 64 19.01 6.74 -47.06
N TYR A 65 18.06 7.68 -47.08
CA TYR A 65 18.25 8.96 -47.78
C TYR A 65 19.35 9.80 -47.15
N SER A 66 19.47 9.85 -45.83
CA SER A 66 20.57 10.53 -45.14
C SER A 66 21.93 9.90 -45.48
N LEU A 67 22.03 8.56 -45.53
CA LEU A 67 23.27 7.87 -45.88
C LEU A 67 23.68 8.13 -47.34
N LEU A 68 22.71 8.13 -48.26
CA LEU A 68 22.93 8.46 -49.68
C LEU A 68 23.39 9.91 -49.85
N ALA A 69 22.73 10.86 -49.18
CA ALA A 69 23.12 12.26 -49.21
C ALA A 69 24.54 12.46 -48.66
N MET A 70 24.88 11.82 -47.54
CA MET A 70 26.23 11.88 -46.95
C MET A 70 27.27 11.30 -47.91
N THR A 71 27.00 10.15 -48.52
CA THR A 71 27.91 9.51 -49.49
C THR A 71 28.13 10.41 -50.71
N ALA A 72 27.07 11.05 -51.21
CA ALA A 72 27.17 11.99 -52.33
C ALA A 72 28.03 13.22 -51.97
N VAL A 73 27.88 13.77 -50.76
CA VAL A 73 28.71 14.88 -50.27
C VAL A 73 30.18 14.45 -50.17
N LEU A 74 30.46 13.28 -49.59
CA LEU A 74 31.83 12.75 -49.47
C LEU A 74 32.48 12.53 -50.83
N LEU A 75 31.76 11.95 -51.79
CA LEU A 75 32.26 11.77 -53.16
C LEU A 75 32.51 13.10 -53.85
N THR A 76 31.64 14.08 -53.64
CA THR A 76 31.81 15.44 -54.18
C THR A 76 33.07 16.09 -53.61
N LEU A 77 33.27 16.04 -52.30
CA LEU A 77 34.48 16.56 -51.63
C LEU A 77 35.74 15.83 -52.10
N ALA A 78 35.73 14.49 -52.19
CA ALA A 78 36.85 13.71 -52.69
C ALA A 78 37.19 14.06 -54.14
N SER A 79 36.18 14.24 -55.00
CA SER A 79 36.37 14.63 -56.39
C SER A 79 36.93 16.05 -56.53
N LEU A 80 36.48 16.99 -55.70
CA LEU A 80 36.96 18.36 -55.70
C LEU A 80 38.40 18.44 -55.18
N ASN A 81 38.70 17.70 -54.11
CA ASN A 81 40.06 17.55 -53.58
C ASN A 81 41.00 16.95 -54.63
N TRP A 82 40.57 15.90 -55.34
CA TRP A 82 41.38 15.30 -56.41
C TRP A 82 41.71 16.29 -57.53
N VAL A 83 40.72 17.07 -57.98
CA VAL A 83 40.91 18.07 -59.05
C VAL A 83 41.78 19.25 -58.60
N MET A 84 41.65 19.69 -57.34
CA MET A 84 42.40 20.83 -56.82
C MET A 84 43.85 20.48 -56.44
N SER A 85 44.06 19.31 -55.87
CA SER A 85 45.35 18.90 -55.30
C SER A 85 46.28 18.28 -56.34
N GLY A 86 45.74 17.78 -57.47
CA GLY A 86 46.51 17.18 -58.55
C GLY A 86 47.15 15.83 -58.19
N GLU A 87 46.82 15.28 -57.03
CA GLU A 87 47.36 14.06 -56.45
C GLU A 87 46.67 12.79 -56.97
N THR A 88 47.11 11.62 -56.50
CA THR A 88 46.46 10.35 -56.83
C THR A 88 45.06 10.25 -56.25
N VAL A 89 44.18 9.48 -56.91
CA VAL A 89 42.81 9.23 -56.45
C VAL A 89 42.80 8.60 -55.04
N LEU A 90 43.78 7.74 -54.74
CA LEU A 90 43.94 7.10 -53.43
C LEU A 90 44.26 8.12 -52.34
N HIS A 91 45.16 9.08 -52.61
CA HIS A 91 45.49 10.14 -51.68
C HIS A 91 44.26 11.04 -51.40
N ALA A 92 43.56 11.45 -52.46
CA ALA A 92 42.36 12.28 -52.32
C ALA A 92 41.27 11.57 -51.50
N ALA A 93 41.07 10.26 -51.71
CA ALA A 93 40.13 9.46 -50.93
C ALA A 93 40.55 9.29 -49.47
N TYR A 94 41.85 9.11 -49.19
CA TYR A 94 42.40 9.01 -47.84
C TYR A 94 42.17 10.30 -47.04
N VAL A 95 42.56 11.45 -47.59
CA VAL A 95 42.39 12.76 -46.92
C VAL A 95 40.91 13.07 -46.67
N THR A 96 40.02 12.83 -47.64
CA THR A 96 38.58 13.06 -47.45
C THR A 96 37.96 12.13 -46.39
N LEU A 97 38.45 10.90 -46.23
CA LEU A 97 37.99 10.02 -45.16
C LEU A 97 38.47 10.50 -43.79
N LEU A 98 39.69 11.06 -43.70
CA LEU A 98 40.21 11.66 -42.48
C LEU A 98 39.46 12.94 -42.08
N ASP A 99 39.13 13.80 -43.04
CA ASP A 99 38.29 14.97 -42.81
C ASP A 99 36.91 14.56 -42.29
N PHE A 100 36.33 13.47 -42.82
CA PHE A 100 35.07 12.92 -42.32
C PHE A 100 35.18 12.41 -40.88
N PHE A 101 36.35 11.86 -40.50
CA PHE A 101 36.65 11.48 -39.13
C PHE A 101 37.11 12.67 -38.26
N ALA A 102 37.12 13.89 -38.79
CA ALA A 102 37.61 15.11 -38.15
C ALA A 102 39.07 15.00 -37.65
N ILE A 103 39.92 14.34 -38.43
CA ILE A 103 41.35 14.20 -38.16
C ILE A 103 42.10 15.28 -38.95
N ASN A 104 42.64 16.27 -38.25
CA ASN A 104 43.27 17.44 -38.86
C ASN A 104 44.72 17.23 -39.32
N GLU A 105 45.40 16.18 -38.85
CA GLU A 105 46.81 15.90 -39.16
C GLU A 105 46.94 14.54 -39.89
N PRO A 106 46.83 14.51 -41.22
CA PRO A 106 46.94 13.28 -42.00
C PRO A 106 48.40 12.81 -42.11
N LYS A 107 48.66 11.53 -41.85
CA LYS A 107 50.01 10.92 -41.92
C LYS A 107 50.40 10.58 -43.37
N THR A 108 50.38 11.57 -44.26
CA THR A 108 50.59 11.38 -45.71
C THR A 108 52.01 10.96 -46.09
N ASP A 109 53.00 11.37 -45.28
CA ASP A 109 54.43 11.12 -45.54
C ASP A 109 54.97 9.83 -44.86
N GLU A 110 54.09 9.12 -44.15
CA GLU A 110 54.43 7.90 -43.41
C GLU A 110 54.09 6.62 -44.21
N PRO A 111 54.65 5.46 -43.83
CA PRO A 111 54.38 4.21 -44.52
C PRO A 111 52.90 3.79 -44.43
N ALA A 112 52.47 2.96 -45.38
CA ALA A 112 51.06 2.63 -45.59
C ALA A 112 50.38 1.93 -44.39
N ASP A 113 51.14 1.25 -43.54
CA ASP A 113 50.67 0.62 -42.31
C ASP A 113 50.23 1.66 -41.26
N GLU A 114 50.96 2.78 -41.13
CA GLU A 114 50.57 3.89 -40.25
C GLU A 114 49.33 4.62 -40.75
N GLN A 115 49.22 4.81 -42.08
CA GLN A 115 48.03 5.39 -42.71
C GLN A 115 46.78 4.52 -42.47
N VAL A 116 46.90 3.20 -42.61
CA VAL A 116 45.83 2.25 -42.33
C VAL A 116 45.47 2.25 -40.85
N LEU A 117 46.45 2.30 -39.95
CA LEU A 117 46.20 2.37 -38.51
C LEU A 117 45.45 3.64 -38.11
N GLN A 118 45.79 4.79 -38.72
CA GLN A 118 45.09 6.06 -38.48
C GLN A 118 43.63 5.99 -38.95
N LEU A 119 43.35 5.40 -40.10
CA LEU A 119 41.97 5.18 -40.58
C LEU A 119 41.17 4.27 -39.63
N LEU A 120 41.77 3.17 -39.19
CA LEU A 120 41.12 2.24 -38.26
C LEU A 120 40.85 2.88 -36.90
N ALA A 121 41.78 3.70 -36.39
CA ALA A 121 41.62 4.45 -35.15
C ALA A 121 40.50 5.50 -35.26
N GLY A 122 40.46 6.25 -36.37
CA GLY A 122 39.38 7.22 -36.66
C GLY A 122 38.01 6.55 -36.74
N LEU A 123 37.92 5.41 -37.44
CA LEU A 123 36.70 4.62 -37.53
C LEU A 123 36.25 4.11 -36.15
N ALA A 124 37.17 3.57 -35.35
CA ALA A 124 36.87 3.10 -33.99
C ALA A 124 36.36 4.24 -33.10
N GLY A 125 37.00 5.41 -33.14
CA GLY A 125 36.57 6.60 -32.40
C GLY A 125 35.17 7.06 -32.80
N LEU A 126 34.90 7.14 -34.11
CA LEU A 126 33.59 7.51 -34.62
C LEU A 126 32.50 6.48 -34.25
N MET A 127 32.81 5.18 -34.26
CA MET A 127 31.88 4.13 -33.85
C MET A 127 31.63 4.12 -32.33
N MET A 128 32.59 4.55 -31.52
CA MET A 128 32.43 4.66 -30.07
C MET A 128 31.55 5.84 -29.65
N LEU A 129 31.51 6.92 -30.43
CA LEU A 129 30.75 8.13 -30.10
C LEU A 129 29.23 7.86 -29.91
N PRO A 130 28.52 7.13 -30.81
CA PRO A 130 27.14 6.73 -30.58
C PRO A 130 26.93 5.88 -29.32
N LEU A 131 27.88 4.99 -28.99
CA LEU A 131 27.81 4.16 -27.79
C LEU A 131 27.92 5.02 -26.52
N LEU A 132 28.89 5.93 -26.47
CA LEU A 132 29.04 6.89 -25.37
C LEU A 132 27.77 7.75 -25.22
N LEU A 133 27.26 8.28 -26.34
CA LEU A 133 26.03 9.07 -26.35
C LEU A 133 24.84 8.23 -25.87
N ALA A 134 24.72 6.97 -26.26
CA ALA A 134 23.67 6.06 -25.79
C ALA A 134 23.73 5.84 -24.28
N VAL A 135 24.93 5.60 -23.72
CA VAL A 135 25.11 5.45 -22.26
C VAL A 135 24.74 6.72 -21.51
N VAL A 136 25.13 7.89 -22.02
CA VAL A 136 24.74 9.19 -21.43
C VAL A 136 23.22 9.38 -21.53
N LEU A 137 22.61 9.17 -22.69
CA LEU A 137 21.16 9.28 -22.83
C LEU A 137 20.41 8.28 -21.95
N GLU A 138 20.96 7.08 -21.76
CA GLU A 138 20.40 6.06 -20.87
C GLU A 138 20.54 6.46 -19.40
N SER A 139 21.65 7.04 -18.98
CA SER A 139 21.83 7.51 -17.60
C SER A 139 20.89 8.68 -17.27
N TYR A 140 20.76 9.65 -18.17
CA TYR A 140 19.75 10.73 -18.06
C TYR A 140 18.32 10.18 -18.13
N GLY A 141 18.06 9.20 -18.98
CA GLY A 141 16.75 8.55 -19.14
C GLY A 141 16.34 7.70 -17.93
N ALA A 142 17.28 6.97 -17.33
CA ALA A 142 17.10 6.19 -16.12
C ALA A 142 16.82 7.11 -14.92
N PHE A 143 17.53 8.24 -14.83
CA PHE A 143 17.28 9.27 -13.82
C PHE A 143 15.88 9.87 -13.94
N ARG A 144 15.43 10.20 -15.16
CA ARG A 144 14.06 10.68 -15.40
C ARG A 144 13.00 9.61 -15.11
N LYS A 145 13.24 8.35 -15.47
CA LYS A 145 12.31 7.22 -15.21
C LYS A 145 12.21 6.86 -13.73
N ALA A 146 13.29 7.02 -12.97
CA ALA A 146 13.29 6.83 -11.52
C ALA A 146 12.45 7.92 -10.83
N THR A 147 12.44 9.15 -11.36
CA THR A 147 11.77 10.32 -10.78
C THR A 147 10.39 10.61 -11.42
N TYR A 148 9.85 9.72 -12.25
CA TYR A 148 8.52 9.93 -12.85
C TYR A 148 7.45 9.06 -12.19
N LEU A 149 6.35 9.70 -11.80
CA LEU A 149 5.11 9.02 -11.46
C LEU A 149 4.31 8.82 -12.75
N PRO A 150 3.91 7.59 -13.09
CA PRO A 150 3.20 7.36 -14.33
C PRO A 150 1.82 8.02 -14.32
N ASP A 151 1.40 8.53 -15.46
CA ASP A 151 0.02 8.96 -15.64
C ASP A 151 -0.93 7.74 -15.74
N PRO A 152 -2.20 7.87 -15.32
CA PRO A 152 -3.20 6.83 -15.49
C PRO A 152 -3.42 6.49 -16.97
N PRO A 153 -3.30 5.20 -17.38
CA PRO A 153 -3.51 4.79 -18.76
C PRO A 153 -4.90 5.19 -19.29
N ARG A 154 -4.97 5.58 -20.56
CA ARG A 154 -6.24 6.01 -21.21
C ARG A 154 -7.35 4.96 -21.17
N GLY A 155 -7.03 3.67 -21.11
CA GLY A 155 -7.98 2.56 -21.05
C GLY A 155 -8.31 2.06 -19.64
N LEU A 156 -7.73 2.63 -18.59
CA LEU A 156 -7.83 2.05 -17.24
C LEU A 156 -9.28 2.06 -16.72
N SER A 157 -9.69 0.90 -16.17
CA SER A 157 -11.02 0.66 -15.60
C SER A 157 -10.96 -0.35 -14.46
N GLY A 158 -11.95 -0.33 -13.58
CA GLY A 158 -12.06 -1.27 -12.45
C GLY A 158 -11.06 -1.01 -11.32
N HIS A 159 -10.25 0.05 -11.43
CA HIS A 159 -9.28 0.46 -10.42
C HIS A 159 -9.92 1.20 -9.25
N VAL A 160 -9.17 1.35 -8.17
CA VAL A 160 -9.51 2.21 -7.04
C VAL A 160 -8.84 3.56 -7.23
N VAL A 161 -9.57 4.66 -7.03
CA VAL A 161 -8.96 5.99 -6.88
C VAL A 161 -8.66 6.19 -5.40
N LEU A 162 -7.39 6.39 -5.07
CA LEU A 162 -6.91 6.61 -3.70
C LEU A 162 -6.48 8.06 -3.55
N LEU A 163 -7.25 8.82 -2.79
CA LEU A 163 -6.95 10.21 -2.49
C LEU A 163 -6.21 10.31 -1.15
N GLY A 164 -5.03 10.91 -1.19
CA GLY A 164 -4.12 11.07 -0.05
C GLY A 164 -3.17 9.88 0.11
N LEU A 165 -1.87 10.18 0.10
CA LEU A 165 -0.72 9.32 0.32
C LEU A 165 0.04 9.68 1.61
N GLY A 166 -0.67 10.23 2.59
CA GLY A 166 -0.18 10.37 3.97
C GLY A 166 -0.04 9.03 4.72
N LYS A 167 -0.05 9.09 6.06
CA LYS A 167 0.17 7.91 6.93
C LYS A 167 -0.81 6.75 6.66
N VAL A 168 -2.11 7.04 6.60
CA VAL A 168 -3.16 6.03 6.38
C VAL A 168 -3.18 5.59 4.92
N GLY A 169 -3.19 6.55 3.99
CA GLY A 169 -3.21 6.30 2.55
C GLY A 169 -2.05 5.41 2.07
N THR A 170 -0.84 5.61 2.59
CA THR A 170 0.33 4.77 2.26
C THR A 170 0.11 3.30 2.64
N ARG A 171 -0.44 3.03 3.83
CA ARG A 171 -0.71 1.64 4.26
C ARG A 171 -1.87 1.01 3.49
N VAL A 172 -2.87 1.81 3.12
CA VAL A 172 -3.95 1.35 2.25
C VAL A 172 -3.42 1.02 0.86
N LEU A 173 -2.51 1.85 0.31
CA LEU A 173 -1.82 1.58 -0.94
C LEU A 173 -1.09 0.23 -0.88
N ASP A 174 -0.28 -0.01 0.15
CA ASP A 174 0.41 -1.29 0.36
C ASP A 174 -0.56 -2.46 0.26
N ARG A 175 -1.66 -2.38 1.01
CA ARG A 175 -2.63 -3.46 1.06
C ARG A 175 -3.35 -3.68 -0.27
N LEU A 176 -3.68 -2.61 -1.00
CA LEU A 176 -4.27 -2.72 -2.33
C LEU A 176 -3.32 -3.41 -3.32
N LEU A 177 -2.03 -3.06 -3.28
CA LEU A 177 -1.00 -3.67 -4.12
C LEU A 177 -0.77 -5.15 -3.77
N GLU A 178 -0.73 -5.51 -2.49
CA GLU A 178 -0.64 -6.90 -2.03
C GLU A 178 -1.81 -7.76 -2.49
N LEU A 179 -3.00 -7.16 -2.61
CA LEU A 179 -4.21 -7.81 -3.10
C LEU A 179 -4.31 -7.83 -4.63
N GLY A 180 -3.34 -7.24 -5.35
CA GLY A 180 -3.36 -7.13 -6.80
C GLY A 180 -4.49 -6.23 -7.33
N ILE A 181 -4.98 -5.29 -6.52
CA ILE A 181 -6.05 -4.36 -6.91
C ILE A 181 -5.43 -3.16 -7.62
N PRO A 182 -5.80 -2.86 -8.88
CA PRO A 182 -5.30 -1.69 -9.59
C PRO A 182 -5.70 -0.40 -8.87
N VAL A 183 -4.76 0.55 -8.76
CA VAL A 183 -4.96 1.79 -8.01
C VAL A 183 -4.37 2.98 -8.77
N VAL A 184 -5.08 4.11 -8.70
CA VAL A 184 -4.60 5.42 -9.14
C VAL A 184 -4.61 6.33 -7.92
N CYS A 185 -3.47 6.95 -7.63
CA CYS A 185 -3.33 7.84 -6.49
C CYS A 185 -3.52 9.31 -6.89
N ILE A 186 -4.10 10.11 -6.01
CA ILE A 186 -4.13 11.56 -6.11
C ILE A 186 -3.55 12.09 -4.79
N GLU A 187 -2.52 12.91 -4.88
CA GLU A 187 -1.89 13.53 -3.71
C GLU A 187 -1.47 14.95 -4.08
N ARG A 188 -1.69 15.91 -3.18
CA ARG A 188 -1.30 17.30 -3.39
C ARG A 188 0.17 17.52 -3.07
N ASP A 189 0.66 16.88 -2.01
CA ASP A 189 2.04 17.03 -1.55
C ASP A 189 2.99 16.06 -2.27
N HIS A 190 3.87 16.61 -3.11
CA HIS A 190 4.91 15.86 -3.83
C HIS A 190 5.94 15.17 -2.91
N GLU A 191 6.03 15.57 -1.65
CA GLU A 191 6.91 14.96 -0.64
C GLU A 191 6.14 14.09 0.36
N ALA A 192 4.86 13.81 0.10
CA ALA A 192 4.09 12.96 0.99
C ALA A 192 4.75 11.58 1.15
N ARG A 193 4.63 11.02 2.36
CA ARG A 193 5.25 9.75 2.75
C ARG A 193 5.07 8.61 1.74
N GLY A 194 3.91 8.54 1.08
CA GLY A 194 3.59 7.50 0.11
C GLY A 194 4.13 7.74 -1.30
N ILE A 195 4.63 8.93 -1.65
CA ILE A 195 5.13 9.26 -3.00
C ILE A 195 6.31 8.38 -3.38
N ALA A 196 7.34 8.29 -2.53
CA ALA A 196 8.52 7.47 -2.81
C ALA A 196 8.14 6.00 -3.09
N LYS A 197 7.12 5.50 -2.38
CA LYS A 197 6.59 4.16 -2.58
C LYS A 197 5.81 4.02 -3.88
N ALA A 198 4.90 4.96 -4.18
CA ALA A 198 4.16 4.98 -5.44
C ALA A 198 5.12 5.01 -6.64
N ARG A 199 6.18 5.82 -6.54
CA ARG A 199 7.29 5.91 -7.51
C ARG A 199 8.02 4.57 -7.66
N ALA A 200 8.49 3.98 -6.56
CA ALA A 200 9.21 2.70 -6.58
C ALA A 200 8.37 1.54 -7.17
N LYS A 201 7.06 1.54 -6.91
CA LYS A 201 6.11 0.53 -7.42
C LYS A 201 5.47 0.91 -8.76
N ARG A 202 5.85 2.05 -9.35
CA ARG A 202 5.29 2.61 -10.60
C ARG A 202 3.76 2.68 -10.60
N VAL A 203 3.19 3.09 -9.48
CA VAL A 203 1.75 3.28 -9.32
C VAL A 203 1.34 4.59 -9.98
N PRO A 204 0.31 4.60 -10.88
CA PRO A 204 -0.15 5.82 -11.48
C PRO A 204 -0.58 6.84 -10.42
N THR A 205 0.01 8.03 -10.43
CA THR A 205 -0.19 9.01 -9.34
C THR A 205 -0.21 10.42 -9.91
N LEU A 206 -1.28 11.14 -9.61
CA LEU A 206 -1.46 12.55 -9.96
C LEU A 206 -1.01 13.40 -8.77
N ILE A 207 -0.04 14.29 -9.01
CA ILE A 207 0.34 15.33 -8.06
C ILE A 207 -0.54 16.56 -8.34
N ALA A 208 -1.66 16.67 -7.64
CA ALA A 208 -2.69 17.69 -7.89
C ALA A 208 -3.58 17.88 -6.66
N ASP A 209 -4.22 19.06 -6.56
CA ASP A 209 -5.33 19.24 -5.63
C ASP A 209 -6.60 18.62 -6.21
N VAL A 210 -7.30 17.79 -5.44
CA VAL A 210 -8.48 17.07 -5.92
C VAL A 210 -9.70 17.98 -6.13
N THR A 211 -9.68 19.17 -5.54
CA THR A 211 -10.73 20.19 -5.70
C THR A 211 -10.62 20.93 -7.02
N GLU A 212 -9.48 20.80 -7.74
CA GLU A 212 -9.31 21.38 -9.06
C GLU A 212 -10.13 20.60 -10.12
N ASP A 213 -10.70 21.36 -11.05
CA ASP A 213 -11.49 20.81 -12.14
C ASP A 213 -10.69 19.81 -13.00
N GLY A 214 -11.31 18.68 -13.32
CA GLY A 214 -10.71 17.68 -14.21
C GLY A 214 -9.76 16.69 -13.52
N VAL A 215 -9.38 16.89 -12.26
CA VAL A 215 -8.43 15.99 -11.56
C VAL A 215 -9.03 14.60 -11.34
N LEU A 216 -10.31 14.51 -10.97
CA LEU A 216 -11.01 13.23 -10.82
C LEU A 216 -11.19 12.51 -12.18
N GLU A 217 -11.40 13.26 -13.26
CA GLU A 217 -11.46 12.77 -14.64
C GLU A 217 -10.10 12.27 -15.12
N ALA A 218 -9.03 12.99 -14.79
CA ALA A 218 -7.65 12.57 -15.04
C ALA A 218 -7.36 11.23 -14.33
N ALA A 219 -7.85 11.07 -13.09
CA ALA A 219 -7.78 9.83 -12.32
C ALA A 219 -8.73 8.72 -12.82
N LYS A 220 -9.47 8.98 -13.90
CA LYS A 220 -10.42 8.04 -14.53
C LYS A 220 -11.55 7.59 -13.60
N ILE A 221 -12.03 8.48 -12.72
CA ILE A 221 -13.05 8.17 -11.70
C ILE A 221 -14.31 7.50 -12.28
N LYS A 222 -14.76 7.92 -13.47
CA LYS A 222 -15.96 7.38 -14.15
C LYS A 222 -15.89 5.86 -14.36
N ARG A 223 -14.69 5.32 -14.62
CA ARG A 223 -14.45 3.88 -14.83
C ARG A 223 -13.88 3.17 -13.60
N SER A 224 -13.65 3.89 -12.50
CA SER A 224 -13.16 3.30 -11.26
C SER A 224 -14.22 2.45 -10.56
N ARG A 225 -13.79 1.49 -9.77
CA ARG A 225 -14.65 0.66 -8.91
C ARG A 225 -15.02 1.39 -7.62
N ALA A 226 -14.10 2.17 -7.07
CA ALA A 226 -14.30 2.88 -5.81
C ALA A 226 -13.38 4.10 -5.67
N LEU A 227 -13.80 5.05 -4.83
CA LEU A 227 -12.97 6.14 -4.30
C LEU A 227 -12.68 5.89 -2.82
N LEU A 228 -11.41 6.03 -2.43
CA LEU A 228 -10.97 6.06 -1.04
C LEU A 228 -10.42 7.47 -0.74
N ALA A 229 -11.20 8.28 -0.02
CA ALA A 229 -10.82 9.64 0.36
C ALA A 229 -10.16 9.65 1.74
N LEU A 230 -8.82 9.63 1.78
CA LEU A 230 -8.03 9.34 2.99
C LEU A 230 -7.07 10.48 3.39
N THR A 231 -7.32 11.70 2.93
CA THR A 231 -6.53 12.88 3.35
C THR A 231 -6.73 13.16 4.85
N SER A 232 -5.91 14.06 5.40
CA SER A 232 -6.10 14.56 6.77
C SER A 232 -7.17 15.64 6.89
N ASN A 233 -7.77 16.09 5.78
CA ASN A 233 -8.78 17.14 5.77
C ASN A 233 -10.16 16.54 5.48
N ASP A 234 -11.02 16.57 6.48
CA ASP A 234 -12.38 16.05 6.42
C ASP A 234 -13.25 16.75 5.36
N GLY A 235 -13.05 18.06 5.19
CA GLY A 235 -13.73 18.86 4.16
C GLY A 235 -13.36 18.41 2.75
N ILE A 236 -12.05 18.27 2.46
CA ILE A 236 -11.57 17.77 1.17
C ILE A 236 -12.08 16.35 0.89
N ASN A 237 -12.09 15.49 1.92
CA ASN A 237 -12.58 14.12 1.75
C ASN A 237 -14.08 14.08 1.41
N LEU A 238 -14.89 14.93 2.04
CA LEU A 238 -16.33 15.04 1.77
C LEU A 238 -16.58 15.66 0.39
N GLU A 239 -15.91 16.76 0.06
CA GLU A 239 -16.03 17.45 -1.22
C GLU A 239 -15.67 16.52 -2.38
N ALA A 240 -14.48 15.90 -2.36
CA ALA A 240 -14.06 14.95 -3.39
C ALA A 240 -15.05 13.77 -3.53
N SER A 241 -15.64 13.32 -2.42
CA SER A 241 -16.65 12.26 -2.42
C SER A 241 -17.94 12.68 -3.13
N LEU A 242 -18.39 13.92 -2.92
CA LEU A 242 -19.56 14.48 -3.58
C LEU A 242 -19.30 14.79 -5.06
N SER A 243 -18.14 15.36 -5.41
CA SER A 243 -17.76 15.60 -6.80
C SER A 243 -17.63 14.29 -7.58
N ALA A 244 -17.01 13.26 -7.00
CA ALA A 244 -16.95 11.94 -7.62
C ALA A 244 -18.32 11.29 -7.79
N ARG A 245 -19.27 11.54 -6.88
CA ARG A 245 -20.66 11.11 -6.97
C ARG A 245 -21.39 11.78 -8.12
N GLN A 246 -21.16 13.07 -8.36
CA GLN A 246 -21.73 13.79 -9.51
C GLN A 246 -21.25 13.18 -10.83
N ILE A 247 -19.96 12.81 -10.92
CA ILE A 247 -19.39 12.18 -12.11
C ILE A 247 -19.87 10.73 -12.28
N LYS A 248 -20.01 9.98 -11.17
CA LYS A 248 -20.47 8.59 -11.15
C LYS A 248 -21.42 8.34 -9.96
N PRO A 249 -22.75 8.46 -10.16
CA PRO A 249 -23.72 8.34 -9.06
C PRO A 249 -23.64 7.04 -8.27
N GLY A 250 -23.43 5.90 -8.94
CA GLY A 250 -23.31 4.58 -8.31
C GLY A 250 -21.93 4.24 -7.73
N LEU A 251 -20.98 5.18 -7.68
CA LEU A 251 -19.61 4.91 -7.22
C LEU A 251 -19.58 4.39 -5.77
N ARG A 252 -18.74 3.40 -5.46
CA ARG A 252 -18.50 3.09 -4.05
C ARG A 252 -17.52 4.11 -3.46
N VAL A 253 -17.87 4.73 -2.34
CA VAL A 253 -17.03 5.71 -1.67
C VAL A 253 -16.75 5.28 -0.23
N VAL A 254 -15.48 5.30 0.16
CA VAL A 254 -15.06 5.21 1.56
C VAL A 254 -14.28 6.47 1.89
N MET A 255 -14.73 7.22 2.88
CA MET A 255 -14.07 8.45 3.30
C MET A 255 -13.61 8.36 4.74
N ARG A 256 -12.43 8.91 4.98
CA ARG A 256 -11.89 9.16 6.29
C ARG A 256 -12.48 10.46 6.82
N LEU A 257 -12.95 10.40 8.06
CA LEU A 257 -13.25 11.56 8.87
C LEU A 257 -12.49 11.42 10.20
N PHE A 258 -12.26 12.51 10.91
CA PHE A 258 -11.62 12.47 12.22
C PHE A 258 -12.65 12.24 13.32
N ASP A 259 -13.67 13.09 13.36
CA ASP A 259 -14.73 13.07 14.37
C ASP A 259 -15.76 11.95 14.10
N ASP A 260 -16.08 11.15 15.13
CA ASP A 260 -16.96 9.99 14.96
C ASP A 260 -18.44 10.35 14.85
N ASP A 261 -18.90 11.40 15.52
CA ASP A 261 -20.29 11.85 15.48
C ASP A 261 -20.58 12.56 14.16
N PHE A 262 -19.64 13.36 13.68
CA PHE A 262 -19.67 13.93 12.34
C PHE A 262 -19.66 12.81 11.30
N ALA A 263 -18.79 11.81 11.44
CA ALA A 263 -18.80 10.66 10.56
C ALA A 263 -20.14 9.93 10.56
N ALA A 264 -20.76 9.74 11.73
CA ALA A 264 -22.07 9.12 11.85
C ALA A 264 -23.14 9.90 11.09
N THR A 265 -23.14 11.22 11.24
CA THR A 265 -24.09 12.12 10.59
C THR A 265 -23.92 12.09 9.08
N VAL A 266 -22.71 12.26 8.58
CA VAL A 266 -22.41 12.19 7.14
C VAL A 266 -22.83 10.85 6.53
N TYR A 267 -22.56 9.74 7.22
CA TYR A 267 -22.98 8.41 6.75
C TYR A 267 -24.50 8.30 6.61
N ARG A 268 -25.26 8.72 7.63
CA ARG A 268 -26.73 8.66 7.60
C ARG A 268 -27.27 9.53 6.47
N THR A 269 -26.87 10.79 6.43
CA THR A 269 -27.33 11.73 5.41
C THR A 269 -27.04 11.22 4.00
N LEU A 270 -25.80 10.81 3.71
CA LEU A 270 -25.45 10.34 2.36
C LEU A 270 -26.13 9.02 1.98
N ARG A 271 -26.39 8.14 2.96
CA ARG A 271 -27.16 6.91 2.72
C ARG A 271 -28.60 7.23 2.37
N ASP A 272 -29.21 8.18 3.06
CA ASP A 272 -30.62 8.53 2.88
C ASP A 272 -30.81 9.34 1.58
N THR A 273 -29.86 10.23 1.24
CA THR A 273 -29.87 11.00 -0.01
C THR A 273 -29.50 10.17 -1.24
N TYR A 274 -28.58 9.20 -1.11
CA TYR A 274 -28.08 8.38 -2.23
C TYR A 274 -28.19 6.88 -1.96
N PRO A 275 -29.40 6.32 -1.84
CA PRO A 275 -29.62 4.94 -1.40
C PRO A 275 -29.09 3.89 -2.37
N SER A 276 -28.98 4.21 -3.66
CA SER A 276 -28.40 3.34 -4.69
C SER A 276 -26.88 3.28 -4.67
N SER A 277 -26.22 4.07 -3.80
CA SER A 277 -24.77 4.17 -3.73
C SER A 277 -24.23 3.66 -2.40
N GLN A 278 -23.06 3.02 -2.45
CA GLN A 278 -22.40 2.55 -1.23
C GLN A 278 -21.44 3.62 -0.72
N THR A 279 -21.87 4.35 0.31
CA THR A 279 -21.03 5.31 1.04
C THR A 279 -20.69 4.78 2.42
N ARG A 280 -19.41 4.83 2.80
CA ARG A 280 -18.94 4.55 4.16
C ARG A 280 -18.09 5.71 4.64
N SER A 281 -18.45 6.34 5.74
CA SER A 281 -17.55 7.22 6.49
C SER A 281 -16.95 6.45 7.65
N ARG A 282 -15.69 6.73 7.97
CA ARG A 282 -14.95 6.06 9.06
C ARG A 282 -14.15 7.07 9.85
N SER A 283 -14.36 7.11 11.17
CA SER A 283 -13.45 7.79 12.08
C SER A 283 -12.21 6.95 12.32
N VAL A 284 -11.03 7.49 12.00
CA VAL A 284 -9.76 6.78 12.26
C VAL A 284 -9.53 6.61 13.76
N SER A 285 -9.87 7.63 14.56
CA SER A 285 -9.76 7.58 16.01
C SER A 285 -10.67 6.51 16.60
N ALA A 286 -11.92 6.43 16.14
CA ALA A 286 -12.85 5.39 16.59
C ALA A 286 -12.41 3.97 16.18
N LEU A 287 -11.84 3.82 14.97
CA LEU A 287 -11.29 2.55 14.49
C LEU A 287 -10.04 2.12 15.27
N ALA A 288 -9.19 3.07 15.67
CA ALA A 288 -7.94 2.79 16.37
C ALA A 288 -8.12 2.61 17.89
N ALA A 289 -9.14 3.23 18.49
CA ALA A 289 -9.35 3.25 19.93
C ALA A 289 -9.34 1.85 20.60
N PRO A 290 -9.91 0.79 20.01
CA PRO A 290 -9.89 -0.52 20.65
C PRO A 290 -8.49 -1.16 20.67
N ALA A 291 -7.72 -1.01 19.60
CA ALA A 291 -6.33 -1.49 19.55
C ALA A 291 -5.46 -0.72 20.53
N PHE A 292 -5.65 0.60 20.61
CA PHE A 292 -4.93 1.45 21.57
C PHE A 292 -5.31 1.12 23.03
N GLY A 293 -6.60 0.95 23.31
CA GLY A 293 -7.08 0.55 24.63
C GLY A 293 -6.54 -0.81 25.06
N GLY A 294 -6.51 -1.78 24.13
CA GLY A 294 -5.90 -3.08 24.39
C GLY A 294 -4.40 -3.02 24.68
N ALA A 295 -3.66 -2.28 23.86
CA ALA A 295 -2.22 -2.07 24.07
C ALA A 295 -1.94 -1.39 25.42
N MET A 296 -2.73 -0.39 25.81
CA MET A 296 -2.60 0.31 27.11
C MET A 296 -2.90 -0.58 28.31
N MET A 297 -3.71 -1.62 28.14
CA MET A 297 -4.00 -2.59 29.20
C MET A 297 -2.88 -3.61 29.38
N GLY A 298 -1.76 -3.51 28.63
CA GLY A 298 -0.66 -4.47 28.68
C GLY A 298 -0.99 -5.82 28.06
N ARG A 299 -2.03 -5.88 27.21
CA ARG A 299 -2.58 -7.13 26.68
C ARG A 299 -2.58 -7.15 25.17
N GLN A 300 -2.37 -8.33 24.60
CA GLN A 300 -2.23 -8.52 23.16
C GLN A 300 -3.58 -8.48 22.47
N VAL A 301 -3.94 -7.31 21.95
CA VAL A 301 -5.01 -7.20 20.95
C VAL A 301 -4.42 -7.54 19.59
N LEU A 302 -4.79 -8.72 19.08
CA LEU A 302 -4.40 -9.23 17.77
C LEU A 302 -4.96 -8.38 16.62
N GLY A 303 -6.12 -7.75 16.85
CA GLY A 303 -6.74 -6.89 15.85
C GLY A 303 -8.14 -6.45 16.23
N ALA A 304 -8.73 -5.62 15.38
CA ALA A 304 -10.09 -5.14 15.56
C ALA A 304 -10.81 -5.10 14.20
N ILE A 305 -12.02 -5.64 14.16
CA ILE A 305 -12.86 -5.69 12.97
C ILE A 305 -14.06 -4.76 13.16
N PRO A 306 -14.21 -3.71 12.33
CA PRO A 306 -15.38 -2.86 12.38
C PRO A 306 -16.57 -3.57 11.73
N VAL A 307 -17.65 -3.75 12.50
CA VAL A 307 -18.93 -4.28 12.02
C VAL A 307 -19.97 -3.17 12.10
N GLY A 308 -20.44 -2.69 10.95
CA GLY A 308 -21.22 -1.44 10.87
C GLY A 308 -20.47 -0.29 11.56
N ARG A 309 -21.02 0.30 12.61
CA ARG A 309 -20.37 1.34 13.44
C ARG A 309 -19.80 0.82 14.77
N ARG A 310 -19.94 -0.47 15.06
CA ARG A 310 -19.37 -1.09 16.25
C ARG A 310 -18.03 -1.73 15.90
N VAL A 311 -17.20 -2.00 16.90
CA VAL A 311 -15.92 -2.67 16.70
C VAL A 311 -15.88 -3.93 17.55
N LEU A 312 -15.52 -5.03 16.90
CA LEU A 312 -15.21 -6.30 17.52
C LEU A 312 -13.69 -6.41 17.68
N VAL A 313 -13.22 -6.73 18.87
CA VAL A 313 -11.79 -6.80 19.21
C VAL A 313 -11.40 -8.26 19.34
N PHE A 314 -10.24 -8.62 18.82
CA PHE A 314 -9.64 -9.93 18.98
C PHE A 314 -8.47 -9.79 19.94
N ALA A 315 -8.57 -10.42 21.09
CA ALA A 315 -7.58 -10.31 22.15
C ALA A 315 -7.19 -11.68 22.67
N VAL A 316 -5.94 -11.79 23.12
CA VAL A 316 -5.43 -12.94 23.84
C VAL A 316 -5.75 -12.76 25.32
N VAL A 317 -6.33 -13.79 25.93
CA VAL A 317 -6.68 -13.82 27.36
C VAL A 317 -6.17 -15.13 27.95
N ASP A 318 -5.41 -15.03 29.04
CA ASP A 318 -5.01 -16.20 29.83
C ASP A 318 -6.21 -16.70 30.65
N VAL A 319 -6.43 -18.01 30.66
CA VAL A 319 -7.59 -18.64 31.32
C VAL A 319 -7.40 -18.68 32.84
N GLY A 320 -6.17 -18.94 33.31
CA GLY A 320 -5.86 -19.04 34.74
C GLY A 320 -6.19 -17.77 35.52
N GLY A 321 -6.89 -17.96 36.64
CA GLY A 321 -7.35 -16.88 37.50
C GLY A 321 -8.55 -16.11 36.97
N ASN A 322 -9.13 -16.52 35.83
CA ASN A 322 -10.31 -15.88 35.26
C ASN A 322 -11.58 -16.71 35.50
N PRO A 323 -12.45 -16.33 36.46
CA PRO A 323 -13.64 -17.12 36.81
C PRO A 323 -14.67 -17.22 35.70
N MET A 324 -14.56 -16.37 34.66
CA MET A 324 -15.45 -16.39 33.49
C MET A 324 -15.00 -17.39 32.42
N LEU A 325 -13.78 -17.94 32.54
CA LEU A 325 -13.18 -18.87 31.57
C LEU A 325 -12.73 -20.18 32.22
N GLU A 326 -12.06 -20.09 33.37
CA GLU A 326 -11.43 -21.24 34.04
C GLU A 326 -12.45 -22.31 34.44
N GLY A 327 -12.20 -23.55 34.03
CA GLY A 327 -13.04 -24.70 34.34
C GLY A 327 -14.39 -24.73 33.61
N ARG A 328 -14.68 -23.75 32.74
CA ARG A 328 -15.88 -23.71 31.91
C ARG A 328 -15.63 -24.36 30.55
N THR A 329 -16.68 -24.89 29.94
CA THR A 329 -16.63 -25.30 28.54
C THR A 329 -16.62 -24.10 27.60
N VAL A 330 -16.14 -24.27 26.37
CA VAL A 330 -16.18 -23.22 25.32
C VAL A 330 -17.60 -22.68 25.11
N ALA A 331 -18.63 -23.54 25.21
CA ALA A 331 -20.03 -23.15 25.14
C ALA A 331 -20.49 -22.32 26.34
N GLU A 332 -20.14 -22.71 27.57
CA GLU A 332 -20.51 -21.98 28.80
C GLU A 332 -19.72 -20.68 28.97
N ALA A 333 -18.52 -20.60 28.39
CA ALA A 333 -17.70 -19.40 28.37
C ALA A 333 -18.20 -18.36 27.36
N PHE A 334 -19.13 -18.71 26.46
CA PHE A 334 -19.69 -17.77 25.48
C PHE A 334 -20.76 -16.86 26.12
N GLU A 335 -20.54 -15.55 26.06
CA GLU A 335 -21.51 -14.55 26.54
C GLU A 335 -22.09 -13.76 25.35
N PRO A 336 -23.37 -14.01 24.98
CA PRO A 336 -24.02 -13.34 23.85
C PRO A 336 -23.92 -11.81 23.91
N GLY A 337 -23.58 -11.17 22.79
CA GLY A 337 -23.41 -9.72 22.73
C GLY A 337 -22.14 -9.17 23.39
N ALA A 338 -21.38 -10.01 24.11
CA ALA A 338 -20.23 -9.59 24.91
C ALA A 338 -18.91 -10.18 24.39
N TRP A 339 -18.71 -11.49 24.42
CA TRP A 339 -17.50 -12.15 23.91
C TRP A 339 -17.74 -13.60 23.48
N ARG A 340 -16.85 -14.14 22.65
CA ARG A 340 -16.79 -15.54 22.24
C ARG A 340 -15.33 -15.99 22.13
N VAL A 341 -15.02 -17.17 22.65
CA VAL A 341 -13.73 -17.83 22.41
C VAL A 341 -13.70 -18.33 20.96
N VAL A 342 -12.67 -17.96 20.20
CA VAL A 342 -12.55 -18.26 18.77
C VAL A 342 -11.33 -19.11 18.42
N ALA A 343 -10.31 -19.13 19.28
CA ALA A 343 -9.18 -20.04 19.14
C ALA A 343 -8.54 -20.35 20.49
N LEU A 344 -7.84 -21.48 20.55
CA LEU A 344 -6.97 -21.89 21.65
C LEU A 344 -5.52 -21.88 21.16
N ASP A 345 -4.61 -21.36 21.98
CA ASP A 345 -3.17 -21.48 21.79
C ASP A 345 -2.72 -22.85 22.27
N VAL A 346 -2.36 -23.72 21.32
CA VAL A 346 -1.92 -25.09 21.62
C VAL A 346 -0.41 -25.21 21.83
N ALA A 347 0.33 -24.09 21.79
CA ALA A 347 1.76 -24.09 22.08
C ALA A 347 2.00 -24.47 23.56
N THR A 348 2.97 -25.35 23.78
CA THR A 348 3.44 -25.69 25.13
C THR A 348 4.07 -24.45 25.80
N GLU A 349 4.12 -24.38 27.14
CA GLU A 349 4.58 -23.18 27.85
C GLU A 349 5.99 -22.72 27.42
N ASP A 350 6.85 -23.66 27.04
CA ASP A 350 8.22 -23.41 26.59
C ASP A 350 8.30 -22.94 25.11
N GLU A 351 7.30 -23.29 24.28
CA GLU A 351 7.21 -22.91 22.87
C GLU A 351 6.34 -21.66 22.67
N ARG A 352 5.62 -21.23 23.71
CA ARG A 352 4.63 -20.16 23.66
C ARG A 352 5.29 -18.83 23.30
N ARG A 353 4.82 -18.23 22.21
CA ARG A 353 5.32 -16.92 21.78
C ARG A 353 4.95 -15.84 22.77
N GLU A 354 5.93 -14.98 23.08
CA GLU A 354 5.70 -13.80 23.91
C GLU A 354 4.82 -12.76 23.23
N ASP A 355 4.71 -12.73 21.89
CA ASP A 355 3.89 -11.77 21.14
C ASP A 355 3.18 -12.39 19.92
N LEU A 356 1.91 -12.73 20.10
CA LEU A 356 1.03 -13.24 19.04
C LEU A 356 0.57 -12.14 18.05
N THR A 357 0.88 -10.87 18.31
CA THR A 357 0.57 -9.75 17.38
C THR A 357 1.57 -9.63 16.23
N SER A 358 2.73 -10.29 16.35
CA SER A 358 3.76 -10.31 15.32
C SER A 358 3.40 -11.29 14.18
N PHE A 359 2.74 -10.77 13.14
CA PHE A 359 2.37 -11.52 11.92
C PHE A 359 3.58 -11.93 11.05
N SER A 360 4.69 -12.43 11.61
CA SER A 360 5.77 -13.04 10.82
C SER A 360 5.34 -14.45 10.40
N SER A 361 5.11 -14.60 9.10
CA SER A 361 4.39 -15.72 8.47
C SER A 361 5.26 -16.94 8.19
N THR A 362 6.05 -17.41 9.17
CA THR A 362 6.92 -18.59 8.99
C THR A 362 6.68 -19.72 9.97
N GLY A 363 5.74 -19.60 10.91
CA GLY A 363 5.31 -20.73 11.75
C GLY A 363 3.90 -21.18 11.37
N GLU A 364 3.78 -22.45 10.99
CA GLU A 364 2.50 -23.13 10.84
C GLU A 364 1.78 -23.20 12.20
N GLY A 365 0.53 -22.72 12.28
CA GLY A 365 -0.53 -23.42 13.00
C GLY A 365 -0.47 -23.67 14.52
N GLU A 366 -0.01 -22.74 15.37
CA GLU A 366 -0.12 -22.90 16.85
C GLU A 366 -1.49 -22.52 17.45
N LEU A 367 -2.40 -21.92 16.66
CA LEU A 367 -3.75 -21.60 17.10
C LEU A 367 -4.76 -22.61 16.54
N GLU A 368 -5.47 -23.30 17.42
CA GLU A 368 -6.59 -24.17 17.06
C GLU A 368 -7.88 -23.33 16.98
N TRP A 369 -8.39 -23.17 15.76
CA TRP A 369 -9.60 -22.36 15.47
C TRP A 369 -10.91 -23.18 15.47
N ARG A 370 -10.82 -24.51 15.57
CA ARG A 370 -11.97 -25.43 15.50
C ARG A 370 -12.23 -26.07 16.85
N LEU A 371 -12.66 -25.25 17.79
CA LEU A 371 -12.91 -25.69 19.17
C LEU A 371 -14.23 -26.46 19.27
N HIS A 372 -14.22 -27.55 20.03
CA HIS A 372 -15.43 -28.30 20.33
C HIS A 372 -16.24 -27.58 21.42
N PRO A 373 -17.57 -27.42 21.32
CA PRO A 373 -18.37 -26.67 22.31
C PRO A 373 -18.22 -27.19 23.75
N GLY A 374 -18.03 -28.51 23.91
CA GLY A 374 -17.82 -29.15 25.21
C GLY A 374 -16.36 -29.19 25.70
N GLN A 375 -15.42 -28.57 25.00
CA GLN A 375 -14.02 -28.50 25.42
C GLN A 375 -13.89 -27.62 26.66
N VAL A 376 -13.33 -28.14 27.75
CA VAL A 376 -13.11 -27.41 29.01
C VAL A 376 -11.81 -26.60 28.91
N LEU A 377 -11.87 -25.34 29.34
CA LEU A 377 -10.73 -24.43 29.39
C LEU A 377 -9.97 -24.60 30.70
N ASN A 378 -8.70 -24.97 30.61
CA ASN A 378 -7.84 -25.25 31.76
C ASN A 378 -7.07 -23.99 32.21
N PRO A 379 -6.59 -23.91 33.46
CA PRO A 379 -5.91 -22.72 33.98
C PRO A 379 -4.62 -22.34 33.21
N GLY A 380 -3.94 -23.31 32.58
CA GLY A 380 -2.74 -23.08 31.77
C GLY A 380 -3.01 -22.67 30.32
N ASP A 381 -4.29 -22.65 29.91
CA ASP A 381 -4.69 -22.34 28.54
C ASP A 381 -4.64 -20.84 28.27
N ARG A 382 -4.35 -20.51 27.02
CA ARG A 382 -4.42 -19.15 26.49
C ARG A 382 -5.38 -19.14 25.32
N VAL A 383 -6.40 -18.28 25.39
CA VAL A 383 -7.47 -18.24 24.38
C VAL A 383 -7.47 -16.93 23.62
N VAL A 384 -7.87 -17.01 22.36
CA VAL A 384 -8.23 -15.84 21.56
C VAL A 384 -9.73 -15.63 21.69
N VAL A 385 -10.12 -14.45 22.17
CA VAL A 385 -11.52 -14.04 22.27
C VAL A 385 -11.84 -12.96 21.25
N ALA A 386 -12.98 -13.12 20.58
CA ALA A 386 -13.66 -12.03 19.89
C ALA A 386 -14.61 -11.35 20.89
N ALA A 387 -14.43 -10.07 21.17
CA ALA A 387 -15.17 -9.37 22.22
C ALA A 387 -15.56 -7.95 21.83
N THR A 388 -16.68 -7.46 22.38
CA THR A 388 -17.01 -6.04 22.35
C THR A 388 -16.12 -5.28 23.34
N ARG A 389 -16.00 -3.95 23.21
CA ARG A 389 -15.21 -3.13 24.16
C ARG A 389 -15.62 -3.37 25.63
N ARG A 390 -16.93 -3.48 25.89
CA ARG A 390 -17.45 -3.74 27.25
C ARG A 390 -17.20 -5.17 27.68
N GLY A 391 -17.44 -6.15 26.80
CA GLY A 391 -17.19 -7.56 27.08
C GLY A 391 -15.71 -7.85 27.37
N LEU A 392 -14.81 -7.27 26.57
CA LEU A 392 -13.38 -7.37 26.82
C LEU A 392 -13.03 -6.75 28.18
N GLY A 393 -13.51 -5.54 28.49
CA GLY A 393 -13.28 -4.91 29.80
C GLY A 393 -13.68 -5.81 30.97
N ALA A 394 -14.84 -6.47 30.89
CA ALA A 394 -15.30 -7.41 31.93
C ALA A 394 -14.37 -8.64 32.05
N LEU A 395 -14.02 -9.28 30.93
CA LEU A 395 -13.08 -10.41 30.90
C LEU A 395 -11.72 -10.04 31.52
N LEU A 396 -11.20 -8.87 31.19
CA LEU A 396 -9.88 -8.45 31.63
C LEU A 396 -9.88 -8.05 33.12
N SER A 397 -10.95 -7.43 33.61
CA SER A 397 -11.10 -7.06 35.03
C SER A 397 -11.32 -8.28 35.94
N ALA A 398 -11.95 -9.34 35.43
CA ALA A 398 -12.22 -10.55 36.21
C ALA A 398 -10.96 -11.39 36.48
N GLY A 399 -10.00 -11.41 35.54
CA GLY A 399 -8.78 -12.24 35.62
C GLY A 399 -7.56 -11.58 36.26
N ALA A 400 -7.73 -10.69 37.25
CA ALA A 400 -6.61 -9.98 37.87
C ALA A 400 -5.81 -10.89 38.81
N GLY A 401 -4.88 -11.66 38.24
CA GLY A 401 -4.01 -12.56 39.00
C GLY A 401 -2.80 -13.09 38.23
N THR A 402 -2.01 -12.22 37.58
CA THR A 402 -0.57 -12.44 37.27
C THR A 402 -0.02 -11.20 36.55
N THR A 403 0.47 -10.24 37.33
CA THR A 403 1.13 -9.02 36.83
C THR A 403 2.53 -9.33 36.30
N ARG A 404 2.75 -9.22 34.98
CA ARG A 404 4.04 -8.73 34.45
C ARG A 404 3.84 -7.28 34.02
N SER A 405 4.72 -6.39 34.49
CA SER A 405 4.63 -4.95 34.30
C SER A 405 4.53 -4.62 32.80
N PRO A 406 3.58 -3.77 32.35
CA PRO A 406 3.27 -3.56 30.93
C PRO A 406 4.38 -2.85 30.12
N ILE A 407 5.41 -2.34 30.78
CA ILE A 407 6.52 -1.61 30.16
C ILE A 407 7.84 -2.16 30.71
N PRO A 408 8.76 -2.65 29.87
CA PRO A 408 10.10 -3.01 30.31
C PRO A 408 10.76 -1.79 30.97
N GLY A 409 11.07 -1.89 32.27
CA GLY A 409 11.75 -0.84 33.03
C GLY A 409 10.91 -0.05 34.05
N THR A 410 9.59 -0.25 34.14
CA THR A 410 8.77 0.34 35.22
C THR A 410 8.57 -0.66 36.35
N GLY A 411 9.60 -0.81 37.19
CA GLY A 411 9.48 -1.45 38.49
C GLY A 411 8.74 -0.56 39.50
N GLU A 412 8.25 -1.17 40.58
CA GLU A 412 7.46 -0.55 41.64
C GLU A 412 8.13 0.70 42.23
N HIS A 413 7.66 1.90 41.85
CA HIS A 413 7.80 3.06 42.73
C HIS A 413 6.70 2.97 43.78
N ARG A 414 7.02 2.39 44.95
CA ARG A 414 6.28 2.70 46.17
C ARG A 414 6.41 4.20 46.41
N VAL A 415 5.33 4.94 46.16
CA VAL A 415 5.18 6.28 46.71
C VAL A 415 5.12 6.10 48.21
N SER A 416 6.19 6.49 48.91
CA SER A 416 6.25 6.53 50.36
C SER A 416 5.20 7.53 50.85
N ASP A 417 4.19 7.02 51.57
CA ASP A 417 3.29 7.82 52.41
C ASP A 417 4.12 8.56 53.47
N ALA A 418 4.50 9.79 53.15
CA ALA A 418 5.21 10.68 54.08
C ALA A 418 4.74 12.13 53.91
N VAL A 419 3.42 12.37 53.92
CA VAL A 419 2.87 13.70 54.25
C VAL A 419 1.56 13.52 55.04
N SER A 420 1.68 13.04 56.27
CA SER A 420 0.70 13.29 57.33
C SER A 420 1.47 13.56 58.62
N GLY A 421 1.67 14.85 58.91
CA GLY A 421 2.40 15.31 60.08
C GLY A 421 2.15 16.79 60.33
N ARG A 422 1.03 17.09 61.00
CA ARG A 422 0.80 18.40 61.62
C ARG A 422 1.94 18.75 62.58
N ARG A 423 2.42 19.98 62.53
CA ARG A 423 2.94 20.79 63.65
C ARG A 423 2.69 22.26 63.27
N THR A 424 1.63 22.91 63.75
CA THR A 424 1.56 23.71 65.00
C THR A 424 2.74 24.66 65.19
N ASP A 425 2.44 25.96 65.05
CA ASP A 425 2.94 27.13 65.79
C ASP A 425 4.39 27.14 66.32
N THR A 426 5.16 28.16 65.94
CA THR A 426 5.42 29.35 66.80
C THR A 426 6.49 30.27 66.19
N ARG A 427 6.19 31.58 66.28
CA ARG A 427 7.02 32.78 66.15
C ARG A 427 7.40 33.29 64.76
#